data_AF-A0A1V5J9D7-F1
#
_entry.id   AF-A0A1V5J9D7-F1
#
_cell.length_a   1.000
_cell.length_b   1.000
_cell.length_c   1.000
_cell.angle_alpha   90.00
_cell.angle_beta   90.00
_cell.angle_gamma   90.00
#
_symmetry.space_group_name_H-M   'P 1'
#
loop_
_entity.id
_entity.type
_entity.pdbx_description
1 polymer ?
#
loop_
_entity_poly.entity_id
_entity_poly.type
_entity_poly.pdbx_seq_one_letter_code
_entity_poly.pdbx_strand_id
1 'polypeptide(L)'
;MACHILHPVFKSLRLKYPTKVQASSTLLLTDCAPNAQTVKYIYPARTAPSHYKIDLPEVEVIWYDGGLQPMKPEGWPEGKDMNDSGGGVIFHGTKDKLICGCYGINPWLLSGRVPNAPVTERRVENATRGGHEMDWVRACKESPENRIPTKSDFAEAGPFNEMVVMGVLAVRLQGLNKILEWDGEKMEFTNIKDDETIKICIEDNFTITDGHPTFNKKWTDPIIAKQFATEMVRHTYRDGWSLPEMPA
;
A
#
# COMPACT_ATOMS: atom_id res chain seq x y z
N MET A 1 -2.56 3.94 -7.60
CA MET A 1 -1.82 2.75 -8.09
C MET A 1 -1.63 1.66 -7.04
N ALA A 2 -1.18 1.97 -5.83
CA ALA A 2 -1.02 0.96 -4.75
C ALA A 2 -2.26 0.08 -4.57
N CYS A 3 -3.47 0.66 -4.59
CA CYS A 3 -4.72 -0.10 -4.46
C CYS A 3 -4.93 -1.18 -5.54
N HIS A 4 -4.32 -1.05 -6.71
CA HIS A 4 -4.46 -2.03 -7.81
C HIS A 4 -3.35 -3.09 -7.81
N ILE A 5 -2.17 -2.75 -7.31
CA ILE A 5 -0.99 -3.63 -7.32
C ILE A 5 -0.85 -4.40 -5.99
N LEU A 6 -1.13 -3.75 -4.86
CA LEU A 6 -1.05 -4.39 -3.54
C LEU A 6 -2.29 -5.22 -3.18
N HIS A 7 -3.43 -5.04 -3.86
CA HIS A 7 -4.64 -5.82 -3.56
C HIS A 7 -4.44 -7.34 -3.68
N PRO A 8 -3.80 -7.89 -4.74
CA PRO A 8 -3.50 -9.32 -4.78
C PRO A 8 -2.58 -9.76 -3.63
N VAL A 9 -1.64 -8.93 -3.18
CA VAL A 9 -0.78 -9.23 -2.01
C VAL A 9 -1.63 -9.27 -0.73
N PHE A 10 -2.41 -8.21 -0.49
CA PHE A 10 -3.25 -8.06 0.69
C PHE A 10 -4.24 -9.21 0.84
N LYS A 11 -4.97 -9.53 -0.23
CA LYS A 11 -5.99 -10.58 -0.23
C LYS A 11 -5.38 -11.98 -0.14
N SER A 12 -4.38 -12.29 -0.98
CA SER A 12 -3.81 -13.64 -1.03
C SER A 12 -3.04 -14.03 0.23
N LEU A 13 -2.38 -13.07 0.88
CA LEU A 13 -1.63 -13.30 2.11
C LEU A 13 -2.44 -13.04 3.38
N ARG A 14 -3.74 -12.71 3.24
CA ARG A 14 -4.66 -12.37 4.33
C ARG A 14 -4.08 -11.31 5.26
N LEU A 15 -3.59 -10.24 4.67
CA LEU A 15 -3.02 -9.13 5.43
C LEU A 15 -4.16 -8.30 6.07
N LYS A 16 -3.83 -7.65 7.18
CA LYS A 16 -4.61 -6.55 7.76
C LYS A 16 -3.66 -5.37 7.94
N TYR A 17 -3.28 -5.04 9.17
CA TYR A 17 -2.30 -4.00 9.45
C TYR A 17 -0.89 -4.57 9.63
N PRO A 18 0.14 -3.87 9.14
CA PRO A 18 1.52 -4.17 9.50
C PRO A 18 1.79 -3.72 10.95
N THR A 19 2.80 -4.29 11.59
CA THR A 19 3.26 -3.86 12.93
C THR A 19 4.41 -2.86 12.84
N LYS A 20 5.14 -2.85 11.71
CA LYS A 20 6.25 -1.93 11.47
C LYS A 20 6.22 -1.42 10.05
N VAL A 21 6.63 -0.17 9.88
CA VAL A 21 6.79 0.46 8.58
C VAL A 21 8.05 1.33 8.55
N GLN A 22 8.74 1.34 7.43
CA GLN A 22 9.83 2.27 7.15
C GLN A 22 9.69 2.75 5.72
N ALA A 23 9.81 4.06 5.52
CA ALA A 23 9.64 4.67 4.22
C ALA A 23 10.77 5.64 3.90
N SER A 24 10.98 5.86 2.60
CA SER A 24 11.85 6.91 2.09
C SER A 24 11.31 7.44 0.77
N SER A 25 11.61 8.68 0.42
CA SER A 25 11.22 9.26 -0.86
C SER A 25 12.24 10.24 -1.40
N THR A 26 12.05 10.65 -2.65
CA THR A 26 12.61 11.91 -3.15
C THR A 26 12.08 13.08 -2.31
N LEU A 27 12.55 14.31 -2.59
CA LEU A 27 12.05 15.50 -1.92
C LEU A 27 10.51 15.51 -1.87
N LEU A 28 9.98 15.64 -0.66
CA LEU A 28 8.56 15.67 -0.36
C LEU A 28 8.18 17.10 0.03
N LEU A 29 7.20 17.66 -0.67
CA LEU A 29 6.64 18.98 -0.35
C LEU A 29 5.37 18.83 0.51
N THR A 30 4.93 19.94 1.11
CA THR A 30 3.68 19.97 1.89
C THR A 30 2.48 19.57 1.02
N ASP A 31 2.45 20.08 -0.22
CA ASP A 31 1.23 20.12 -1.05
C ASP A 31 1.23 19.08 -2.18
N CYS A 32 2.32 18.34 -2.38
CA CYS A 32 2.38 17.32 -3.43
C CYS A 32 3.09 16.03 -2.99
N ALA A 33 2.79 14.95 -3.71
CA ALA A 33 3.45 13.66 -3.54
C ALA A 33 4.91 13.73 -4.04
N PRO A 34 5.82 12.91 -3.48
CA PRO A 34 7.17 12.82 -4.02
C PRO A 34 7.15 12.17 -5.41
N ASN A 35 8.17 12.44 -6.22
CA ASN A 35 8.31 11.82 -7.54
C ASN A 35 8.53 10.31 -7.45
N ALA A 36 9.23 9.85 -6.41
CA ALA A 36 9.42 8.43 -6.13
C ALA A 36 9.52 8.16 -4.63
N GLN A 37 9.04 7.00 -4.21
CA GLN A 37 9.11 6.51 -2.84
C GLN A 37 9.26 4.99 -2.78
N THR A 38 9.76 4.54 -1.64
CA THR A 38 9.77 3.14 -1.25
C THR A 38 9.18 3.00 0.14
N VAL A 39 8.33 2.00 0.35
CA VAL A 39 7.78 1.71 1.69
C VAL A 39 7.94 0.24 1.99
N LYS A 40 8.61 -0.07 3.10
CA LYS A 40 8.77 -1.42 3.64
C LYS A 40 7.81 -1.61 4.80
N TYR A 41 6.95 -2.62 4.70
CA TYR A 41 6.01 -3.03 5.73
C TYR A 41 6.41 -4.40 6.29
N ILE A 42 6.26 -4.57 7.59
CA ILE A 42 6.36 -5.87 8.26
C ILE A 42 4.98 -6.25 8.79
N TYR A 43 4.42 -7.33 8.26
CA TYR A 43 3.16 -7.88 8.74
C TYR A 43 3.42 -9.05 9.67
N PRO A 44 2.73 -9.14 10.82
CA PRO A 44 2.95 -10.22 11.77
C PRO A 44 2.55 -11.58 11.17
N ALA A 45 2.88 -12.65 11.87
CA ALA A 45 2.33 -13.96 11.55
C ALA A 45 0.79 -13.95 11.66
N ARG A 46 0.12 -14.71 10.79
CA ARG A 46 -1.35 -14.84 10.74
C ARG A 46 -1.72 -16.31 10.91
N THR A 47 -2.97 -16.53 11.32
CA THR A 47 -3.55 -17.87 11.33
C THR A 47 -3.91 -18.31 9.91
N ALA A 48 -3.29 -19.39 9.44
CA ALA A 48 -3.62 -20.00 8.17
C ALA A 48 -4.99 -20.72 8.26
N PRO A 49 -5.90 -20.53 7.30
CA PRO A 49 -7.11 -21.34 7.20
C PRO A 49 -6.77 -22.83 7.05
N SER A 50 -7.64 -23.72 7.53
CA SER A 50 -7.43 -25.18 7.51
C SER A 50 -7.18 -25.78 6.11
N HIS A 51 -7.65 -25.11 5.06
CA HIS A 51 -7.46 -25.54 3.67
C HIS A 51 -6.14 -25.05 3.05
N TYR A 52 -5.36 -24.21 3.76
CA TYR A 52 -4.05 -23.79 3.31
C TYR A 52 -3.03 -24.91 3.55
N LYS A 53 -2.10 -25.09 2.62
CA LYS A 53 -0.99 -26.05 2.73
C LYS A 53 0.29 -25.43 3.28
N ILE A 54 0.23 -24.15 3.63
CA ILE A 54 1.35 -23.35 4.13
C ILE A 54 0.88 -22.56 5.34
N ASP A 55 1.78 -22.35 6.28
CA ASP A 55 1.59 -21.35 7.32
C ASP A 55 1.67 -19.94 6.75
N LEU A 56 1.23 -18.96 7.52
CA LEU A 56 1.30 -17.55 7.19
C LEU A 56 2.24 -16.83 8.18
N PRO A 57 3.57 -17.07 8.12
CA PRO A 57 4.55 -16.45 9.01
C PRO A 57 4.68 -14.95 8.74
N GLU A 58 5.36 -14.22 9.63
CA GLU A 58 5.70 -12.80 9.40
C GLU A 58 6.19 -12.57 7.96
N VAL A 59 5.67 -11.53 7.32
CA VAL A 59 5.97 -11.26 5.91
C VAL A 59 6.34 -9.80 5.71
N GLU A 60 7.43 -9.61 4.97
CA GLU A 60 7.89 -8.33 4.49
C GLU A 60 7.25 -8.01 3.13
N VAL A 61 6.69 -6.81 3.01
CA VAL A 61 6.16 -6.28 1.75
C VAL A 61 6.87 -4.97 1.46
N ILE A 62 7.47 -4.85 0.28
CA ILE A 62 8.14 -3.62 -0.15
C ILE A 62 7.41 -3.05 -1.35
N TRP A 63 6.91 -1.83 -1.19
CA TRP A 63 6.35 -1.00 -2.24
C TRP A 63 7.44 -0.14 -2.88
N TYR A 64 7.41 -0.03 -4.20
CA TYR A 64 8.25 0.86 -5.00
C TYR A 64 7.35 1.62 -5.99
N ASP A 65 7.57 2.92 -6.15
CA ASP A 65 6.95 3.71 -7.22
C ASP A 65 7.90 4.79 -7.77
N GLY A 66 7.41 5.61 -8.71
CA GLY A 66 8.19 6.69 -9.28
C GLY A 66 9.36 6.24 -10.17
N GLY A 67 9.25 5.06 -10.78
CA GLY A 67 10.30 4.44 -11.59
C GLY A 67 11.29 3.59 -10.79
N LEU A 68 11.19 3.57 -9.45
CA LEU A 68 11.94 2.63 -8.63
C LEU A 68 11.38 1.21 -8.81
N GLN A 69 12.28 0.24 -8.81
CA GLN A 69 11.97 -1.18 -8.89
C GLN A 69 12.92 -1.95 -7.98
N PRO A 70 12.51 -3.12 -7.45
CA PRO A 70 13.46 -4.03 -6.85
C PRO A 70 14.46 -4.50 -7.91
N MET A 71 15.64 -4.89 -7.46
CA MET A 71 16.56 -5.64 -8.32
C MET A 71 15.84 -6.87 -8.88
N LYS A 72 16.10 -7.16 -10.16
CA LYS A 72 15.53 -8.33 -10.80
C LYS A 72 16.03 -9.58 -10.06
N PRO A 73 15.13 -10.50 -9.66
CA PRO A 73 15.56 -11.76 -9.09
C PRO A 73 16.49 -12.52 -10.03
N GLU A 74 17.38 -13.34 -9.47
CA GLU A 74 18.18 -14.27 -10.24
C GLU A 74 17.28 -15.14 -11.14
N GLY A 75 17.66 -15.29 -12.42
CA GLY A 75 16.87 -16.00 -13.43
C GLY A 75 15.79 -15.16 -14.11
N TRP A 76 15.72 -13.85 -13.85
CA TRP A 76 14.82 -12.96 -14.60
C TRP A 76 15.13 -12.98 -16.10
N PRO A 77 14.13 -13.18 -16.98
CA PRO A 77 14.36 -13.21 -18.41
C PRO A 77 14.93 -11.88 -18.92
N GLU A 78 15.99 -11.97 -19.72
CA GLU A 78 16.64 -10.79 -20.30
C GLU A 78 15.64 -9.95 -21.12
N GLY A 79 15.68 -8.63 -20.93
CA GLY A 79 14.80 -7.69 -21.64
C GLY A 79 13.33 -7.71 -21.21
N LYS A 80 12.90 -8.59 -20.29
CA LYS A 80 11.50 -8.64 -19.85
C LYS A 80 11.19 -7.50 -18.89
N ASP A 81 10.21 -6.68 -19.25
CA ASP A 81 9.69 -5.62 -18.39
C ASP A 81 8.97 -6.23 -17.16
N MET A 82 9.14 -5.58 -16.01
CA MET A 82 8.42 -5.90 -14.78
C MET A 82 7.02 -5.25 -14.75
N ASN A 83 6.81 -4.22 -15.56
CA ASN A 83 5.52 -3.58 -15.71
C ASN A 83 4.60 -4.41 -16.62
N ASP A 84 3.52 -4.94 -16.04
CA ASP A 84 2.44 -5.58 -16.79
C ASP A 84 1.12 -4.89 -16.42
N SER A 85 0.58 -4.12 -17.37
CA SER A 85 -0.64 -3.31 -17.22
C SER A 85 -0.59 -2.26 -16.09
N GLY A 86 0.57 -1.62 -15.89
CA GLY A 86 0.75 -0.49 -14.97
C GLY A 86 1.57 -0.79 -13.72
N GLY A 87 2.02 -2.03 -13.53
CA GLY A 87 2.97 -2.41 -12.48
C GLY A 87 3.11 -3.92 -12.37
N GLY A 88 3.70 -4.40 -11.27
CA GLY A 88 3.89 -5.82 -11.05
C GLY A 88 4.13 -6.15 -9.58
N VAL A 89 3.91 -7.41 -9.25
CA VAL A 89 4.11 -8.00 -7.92
C VAL A 89 5.04 -9.19 -8.05
N ILE A 90 5.96 -9.33 -7.10
CA ILE A 90 6.80 -10.53 -6.97
C ILE A 90 6.55 -11.15 -5.60
N PHE A 91 6.00 -12.36 -5.60
CA PHE A 91 5.91 -13.20 -4.41
C PHE A 91 7.15 -14.08 -4.33
N HIS A 92 7.89 -13.97 -3.24
CA HIS A 92 9.11 -14.75 -3.00
C HIS A 92 8.76 -16.03 -2.23
N GLY A 93 8.72 -17.16 -2.94
CA GLY A 93 8.56 -18.48 -2.34
C GLY A 93 9.89 -19.24 -2.22
N THR A 94 9.91 -20.26 -1.37
CA THR A 94 11.07 -21.14 -1.19
C THR A 94 11.36 -22.04 -2.39
N LYS A 95 10.36 -22.31 -3.23
CA LYS A 95 10.47 -23.16 -4.43
C LYS A 95 10.48 -22.39 -5.74
N ASP A 96 9.98 -21.15 -5.73
CA ASP A 96 9.83 -20.33 -6.94
C ASP A 96 9.47 -18.90 -6.58
N LYS A 97 9.47 -18.03 -7.60
CA LYS A 97 8.89 -16.69 -7.50
C LYS A 97 7.66 -16.63 -8.40
N LEU A 98 6.54 -16.21 -7.84
CA LEU A 98 5.31 -15.94 -8.59
C LEU A 98 5.27 -14.44 -8.93
N ILE A 99 5.14 -14.14 -10.20
CA ILE A 99 5.02 -12.77 -10.70
C ILE A 99 3.62 -12.59 -11.29
N CYS A 100 2.99 -11.46 -11.03
CA CYS A 100 1.76 -11.04 -11.72
C CYS A 100 1.76 -9.54 -11.97
N GLY A 101 0.99 -9.10 -12.96
CA GLY A 101 0.81 -7.68 -13.28
C GLY A 101 -0.13 -6.95 -12.33
N CYS A 102 -0.44 -5.71 -12.68
CA CYS A 102 -1.49 -4.93 -12.03
C CYS A 102 -2.82 -5.72 -11.98
N TYR A 103 -3.59 -5.61 -10.89
CA TYR A 103 -4.80 -6.41 -10.65
C TYR A 103 -4.57 -7.93 -10.53
N GLY A 104 -3.32 -8.39 -10.47
CA GLY A 104 -2.99 -9.82 -10.41
C GLY A 104 -3.15 -10.55 -11.74
N ILE A 105 -3.12 -9.84 -12.87
CA ILE A 105 -3.23 -10.43 -14.21
C ILE A 105 -1.97 -11.22 -14.60
N ASN A 106 -2.14 -12.10 -15.58
CA ASN A 106 -1.07 -12.86 -16.24
C ASN A 106 -0.03 -13.47 -15.27
N PRO A 107 -0.46 -14.24 -14.23
CA PRO A 107 0.48 -14.82 -13.30
C PRO A 107 1.41 -15.81 -14.00
N TRP A 108 2.71 -15.77 -13.67
CA TRP A 108 3.70 -16.71 -14.17
C TRP A 108 4.76 -17.02 -13.10
N LEU A 109 5.39 -18.19 -13.20
CA LEU A 109 6.48 -18.58 -12.32
C LEU A 109 7.81 -18.32 -12.99
N LEU A 110 8.77 -17.80 -12.21
CA LEU A 110 10.09 -17.46 -12.71
C LEU A 110 10.84 -18.67 -13.29
N SER A 111 10.62 -19.87 -12.74
CA SER A 111 11.16 -21.12 -13.26
C SER A 111 10.65 -21.53 -14.65
N GLY A 112 9.65 -20.84 -15.20
CA GLY A 112 8.97 -21.23 -16.45
C GLY A 112 7.87 -22.28 -16.27
N ARG A 113 7.66 -22.80 -15.05
CA ARG A 113 6.50 -23.66 -14.76
C ARG A 113 5.19 -22.89 -14.91
N VAL A 114 4.14 -23.59 -15.32
CA VAL A 114 2.81 -22.99 -15.42
C VAL A 114 2.14 -23.02 -14.03
N PRO A 115 1.70 -21.85 -13.49
CA PRO A 115 0.91 -21.85 -12.27
C PRO A 115 -0.34 -22.71 -12.42
N ASN A 116 -0.53 -23.67 -11.51
CA ASN A 116 -1.72 -24.51 -11.45
C ASN A 116 -2.29 -24.45 -10.03
N ALA A 117 -3.44 -23.80 -9.88
CA ALA A 117 -4.11 -23.62 -8.60
C ALA A 117 -5.60 -23.95 -8.73
N PRO A 118 -6.20 -24.62 -7.72
CA PRO A 118 -7.63 -24.85 -7.71
C PRO A 118 -8.41 -23.53 -7.63
N VAL A 119 -9.64 -23.52 -8.13
CA VAL A 119 -10.54 -22.39 -7.95
C VAL A 119 -11.12 -22.46 -6.54
N THR A 120 -10.63 -21.59 -5.65
CA THR A 120 -11.05 -21.54 -4.23
C THR A 120 -12.00 -20.39 -3.92
N GLU A 121 -12.26 -19.52 -4.89
CA GLU A 121 -12.88 -18.22 -4.69
C GLU A 121 -13.91 -17.95 -5.80
N ARG A 122 -15.03 -17.30 -5.44
CA ARG A 122 -16.00 -16.80 -6.44
C ARG A 122 -15.29 -15.88 -7.42
N ARG A 123 -15.44 -16.13 -8.72
CA ARG A 123 -14.96 -15.28 -9.81
C ARG A 123 -16.13 -14.53 -10.41
N VAL A 124 -16.03 -13.21 -10.51
CA VAL A 124 -17.03 -12.39 -11.21
C VAL A 124 -16.81 -12.60 -12.71
N GLU A 125 -17.88 -12.96 -13.42
CA GLU A 125 -17.82 -13.12 -14.87
C GLU A 125 -17.45 -11.80 -15.53
N ASN A 126 -16.55 -11.82 -16.52
CA ASN A 126 -16.09 -10.62 -17.23
C ASN A 126 -15.64 -9.47 -16.29
N ALA A 127 -15.04 -9.79 -15.13
CA ALA A 127 -14.69 -8.81 -14.11
C ALA A 127 -13.95 -7.57 -14.65
N THR A 128 -13.02 -7.75 -15.59
CA THR A 128 -12.22 -6.67 -16.20
C THR A 128 -12.87 -6.03 -17.42
N ARG A 129 -14.10 -6.41 -17.77
CA ARG A 129 -14.85 -5.96 -18.95
C ARG A 129 -16.29 -5.58 -18.57
N GLY A 130 -16.45 -4.80 -17.51
CA GLY A 130 -17.76 -4.34 -17.02
C GLY A 130 -18.44 -5.27 -16.02
N GLY A 131 -17.89 -6.46 -15.76
CA GLY A 131 -18.49 -7.42 -14.84
C GLY A 131 -18.40 -7.03 -13.37
N HIS A 132 -17.35 -6.32 -12.96
CA HIS A 132 -17.17 -5.95 -11.56
C HIS A 132 -18.20 -4.91 -11.10
N GLU A 133 -18.59 -3.99 -11.96
CA GLU A 133 -19.68 -3.04 -11.73
C GLU A 133 -21.03 -3.78 -11.66
N MET A 134 -21.21 -4.78 -12.52
CA MET A 134 -22.43 -5.59 -12.52
C MET A 134 -22.56 -6.46 -11.26
N ASP A 135 -21.46 -6.81 -10.58
CA ASP A 135 -21.52 -7.48 -9.29
C ASP A 135 -22.16 -6.59 -8.21
N TRP A 136 -21.92 -5.28 -8.26
CA TRP A 136 -22.58 -4.30 -7.41
C TRP A 136 -24.05 -4.11 -7.80
N VAL A 137 -24.36 -3.93 -9.08
CA VAL A 137 -25.74 -3.80 -9.57
C VAL A 137 -26.59 -5.02 -9.19
N ARG A 138 -26.02 -6.22 -9.28
CA ARG A 138 -26.63 -7.47 -8.80
C ARG A 138 -26.98 -7.35 -7.32
N ALA A 139 -26.00 -7.03 -6.46
CA ALA A 139 -26.22 -6.94 -5.02
C ALA A 139 -27.31 -5.90 -4.64
N CYS A 140 -27.40 -4.78 -5.36
CA CYS A 140 -28.45 -3.77 -5.16
C CYS A 140 -29.86 -4.27 -5.51
N LYS A 141 -29.98 -5.19 -6.48
CA LYS A 141 -31.26 -5.75 -6.95
C LYS A 141 -31.70 -6.99 -6.17
N GLU A 142 -30.77 -7.67 -5.51
CA GLU A 142 -31.04 -8.81 -4.65
C GLU A 142 -31.76 -8.39 -3.37
N SER A 143 -32.66 -9.25 -2.90
CA SER A 143 -33.34 -9.08 -1.62
C SER A 143 -32.37 -9.43 -0.48
N PRO A 144 -32.59 -8.91 0.74
CA PRO A 144 -31.72 -9.24 1.88
C PRO A 144 -31.54 -10.76 2.10
N GLU A 145 -32.55 -11.57 1.77
CA GLU A 145 -32.55 -13.02 2.00
C GLU A 145 -31.66 -13.80 1.03
N ASN A 146 -31.43 -13.27 -0.19
CA ASN A 146 -30.60 -13.93 -1.21
C ASN A 146 -29.33 -13.16 -1.56
N ARG A 147 -29.13 -11.97 -0.97
CA ARG A 147 -27.97 -11.14 -1.24
C ARG A 147 -26.69 -11.77 -0.72
N ILE A 148 -25.71 -11.91 -1.61
CA ILE A 148 -24.34 -12.26 -1.22
C ILE A 148 -23.41 -11.04 -1.33
N PRO A 149 -22.34 -10.99 -0.51
CA PRO A 149 -21.35 -9.92 -0.59
C PRO A 149 -20.78 -9.74 -1.99
N THR A 150 -20.56 -8.49 -2.38
CA THR A 150 -19.80 -8.16 -3.58
C THR A 150 -18.35 -8.64 -3.44
N LYS A 151 -17.64 -8.78 -4.56
CA LYS A 151 -16.29 -9.37 -4.53
C LYS A 151 -15.24 -8.50 -3.83
N SER A 152 -15.53 -7.20 -3.73
CA SER A 152 -14.70 -6.17 -3.11
C SER A 152 -15.58 -5.28 -2.21
N ASP A 153 -16.14 -5.87 -1.15
CA ASP A 153 -16.93 -5.13 -0.17
C ASP A 153 -16.05 -4.28 0.77
N PHE A 154 -16.67 -3.40 1.57
CA PHE A 154 -15.95 -2.47 2.43
C PHE A 154 -15.23 -3.13 3.61
N ALA A 155 -15.60 -4.34 4.04
CA ALA A 155 -14.87 -5.03 5.10
C ALA A 155 -13.47 -5.47 4.63
N GLU A 156 -13.28 -5.66 3.32
CA GLU A 156 -11.97 -5.86 2.70
C GLU A 156 -11.34 -4.53 2.27
N ALA A 157 -12.09 -3.69 1.55
CA ALA A 157 -11.55 -2.49 0.92
C ALA A 157 -11.17 -1.39 1.92
N GLY A 158 -11.88 -1.28 3.06
CA GLY A 158 -11.60 -0.31 4.12
C GLY A 158 -10.23 -0.53 4.76
N PRO A 159 -10.00 -1.68 5.44
CA PRO A 159 -8.71 -1.99 6.05
C PRO A 159 -7.54 -1.99 5.06
N PHE A 160 -7.81 -2.41 3.80
CA PHE A 160 -6.81 -2.32 2.75
C PHE A 160 -6.41 -0.87 2.44
N ASN A 161 -7.40 0.02 2.30
CA ASN A 161 -7.15 1.43 2.03
C ASN A 161 -6.44 2.11 3.22
N GLU A 162 -6.85 1.81 4.45
CA GLU A 162 -6.19 2.29 5.68
C GLU A 162 -4.70 1.93 5.70
N MET A 163 -4.36 0.69 5.34
CA MET A 163 -2.96 0.27 5.21
C MET A 163 -2.20 1.07 4.14
N VAL A 164 -2.81 1.30 2.97
CA VAL A 164 -2.19 2.07 1.88
C VAL A 164 -1.91 3.51 2.30
N VAL A 165 -2.89 4.19 2.92
CA VAL A 165 -2.72 5.59 3.34
C VAL A 165 -1.79 5.72 4.56
N MET A 166 -1.73 4.71 5.44
CA MET A 166 -0.74 4.65 6.52
C MET A 166 0.69 4.61 5.95
N GLY A 167 0.91 3.92 4.82
CA GLY A 167 2.16 3.98 4.07
C GLY A 167 2.57 5.38 3.64
N VAL A 168 1.60 6.17 3.15
CA VAL A 168 1.83 7.59 2.79
C VAL A 168 2.20 8.40 4.03
N LEU A 169 1.56 8.13 5.17
CA LEU A 169 1.89 8.80 6.43
C LEU A 169 3.32 8.46 6.90
N ALA A 170 3.75 7.20 6.75
CA ALA A 170 5.12 6.80 7.04
C ALA A 170 6.16 7.57 6.20
N VAL A 171 5.85 7.87 4.93
CA VAL A 171 6.70 8.70 4.05
C VAL A 171 6.76 10.14 4.56
N ARG A 172 5.64 10.71 5.02
CA ARG A 172 5.62 12.06 5.62
C ARG A 172 6.41 12.13 6.93
N LEU A 173 6.54 11.01 7.64
CA LEU A 173 7.29 10.87 8.89
C LEU A 173 8.74 10.40 8.69
N GLN A 174 9.22 10.22 7.46
CA GLN A 174 10.55 9.65 7.17
C GLN A 174 11.71 10.43 7.81
N GLY A 175 11.53 11.74 8.07
CA GLY A 175 12.53 12.59 8.73
C GLY A 175 12.84 12.19 10.17
N LEU A 176 12.05 11.29 10.78
CA LEU A 176 12.35 10.68 12.08
C LEU A 176 13.49 9.65 12.02
N ASN A 177 13.92 9.23 10.81
CA ASN A 177 15.08 8.35 10.58
C ASN A 177 15.05 7.04 11.39
N LYS A 178 13.87 6.44 11.55
CA LYS A 178 13.69 5.19 12.27
C LYS A 178 12.58 4.33 11.66
N ILE A 179 12.53 3.08 12.09
CA ILE A 179 11.37 2.22 11.86
C ILE A 179 10.23 2.71 12.75
N LEU A 180 9.06 2.90 12.17
CA LEU A 180 7.85 3.29 12.90
C LEU A 180 7.07 2.03 13.29
N GLU A 181 6.65 1.96 14.54
CA GLU A 181 5.79 0.89 15.07
C GLU A 181 4.33 1.33 15.02
N TRP A 182 3.46 0.49 14.47
CA TRP A 182 2.06 0.81 14.18
C TRP A 182 1.10 -0.11 14.93
N ASP A 183 0.17 0.49 15.68
CA ASP A 183 -1.02 -0.18 16.22
C ASP A 183 -2.20 0.14 15.30
N GLY A 184 -2.53 -0.81 14.42
CA GLY A 184 -3.57 -0.60 13.42
C GLY A 184 -5.00 -0.62 13.96
N GLU A 185 -5.25 -1.24 15.11
CA GLU A 185 -6.59 -1.19 15.72
C GLU A 185 -6.86 0.17 16.35
N LYS A 186 -5.81 0.82 16.91
CA LYS A 186 -5.92 2.18 17.44
C LYS A 186 -5.66 3.28 16.41
N MET A 187 -5.09 2.90 15.27
CA MET A 187 -4.60 3.77 14.21
C MET A 187 -3.57 4.78 14.70
N GLU A 188 -2.53 4.32 15.41
CA GLU A 188 -1.48 5.18 15.95
C GLU A 188 -0.07 4.60 15.82
N PHE A 189 0.93 5.48 15.73
CA PHE A 189 2.33 5.09 15.88
C PHE A 189 2.73 5.07 17.36
N THR A 190 3.22 3.93 17.84
CA THR A 190 3.45 3.71 19.27
C THR A 190 4.83 4.18 19.75
N ASN A 191 5.77 4.37 18.82
CA ASN A 191 7.16 4.68 19.14
C ASN A 191 7.61 6.10 18.76
N ILE A 192 6.68 7.02 18.52
CA ILE A 192 6.96 8.46 18.35
C ILE A 192 6.90 9.15 19.72
N LYS A 193 8.02 9.76 20.13
CA LYS A 193 8.14 10.49 21.40
C LYS A 193 7.51 11.88 21.29
N ASP A 194 7.14 12.45 22.43
CA ASP A 194 6.44 13.74 22.49
C ASP A 194 7.32 14.93 22.05
N ASP A 195 8.64 14.80 22.11
CA ASP A 195 9.63 15.81 21.74
C ASP A 195 10.17 15.68 20.30
N GLU A 196 9.83 14.59 19.60
CA GLU A 196 10.29 14.37 18.23
C GLU A 196 9.58 15.31 17.26
N THR A 197 10.36 15.93 16.38
CA THR A 197 9.87 16.88 15.39
C THR A 197 10.23 16.46 13.97
N ILE A 198 9.43 16.92 13.02
CA ILE A 198 9.69 16.80 11.58
C ILE A 198 9.68 18.20 10.94
N LYS A 199 10.29 18.30 9.75
CA LYS A 199 10.16 19.44 8.85
C LYS A 199 9.79 18.94 7.47
N ILE A 200 8.92 19.67 6.78
CA ILE A 200 8.49 19.34 5.42
C ILE A 200 8.90 20.50 4.52
N CYS A 201 9.33 20.20 3.29
CA CYS A 201 9.71 21.25 2.34
C CYS A 201 8.46 21.98 1.86
N ILE A 202 8.48 23.30 1.86
CA ILE A 202 7.38 24.12 1.32
C ILE A 202 7.62 24.35 -0.16
N GLU A 203 8.84 24.78 -0.50
CA GLU A 203 9.28 25.04 -1.86
C GLU A 203 10.79 24.80 -1.98
N ASP A 204 11.22 24.40 -3.17
CA ASP A 204 12.64 24.28 -3.54
C ASP A 204 12.88 25.07 -4.82
N ASN A 205 13.40 26.29 -4.68
CA ASN A 205 13.70 27.12 -5.83
C ASN A 205 15.02 26.71 -6.45
N PHE A 206 14.98 26.34 -7.73
CA PHE A 206 16.15 25.97 -8.51
C PHE A 206 16.63 27.17 -9.34
N THR A 207 17.92 27.49 -9.24
CA THR A 207 18.57 28.52 -10.07
C THR A 207 19.91 28.00 -10.57
N ILE A 208 20.36 28.52 -11.71
CA ILE A 208 21.69 28.24 -12.27
C ILE A 208 22.39 29.59 -12.48
N THR A 209 23.56 29.75 -11.88
CA THR A 209 24.42 30.93 -12.07
C THR A 209 25.79 30.44 -12.53
N ASP A 210 26.25 30.86 -13.71
CA ASP A 210 27.51 30.44 -14.32
C ASP A 210 27.70 28.90 -14.36
N GLY A 211 26.60 28.17 -14.61
CA GLY A 211 26.59 26.71 -14.63
C GLY A 211 26.53 26.03 -13.27
N HIS A 212 26.55 26.77 -12.16
CA HIS A 212 26.41 26.23 -10.81
C HIS A 212 24.94 26.12 -10.40
N PRO A 213 24.43 24.89 -10.17
CA PRO A 213 23.07 24.70 -9.67
C PRO A 213 22.99 25.10 -8.19
N THR A 214 22.00 25.93 -7.85
CA THR A 214 21.69 26.33 -6.48
C THR A 214 20.24 25.98 -6.16
N PHE A 215 20.04 25.33 -5.01
CA PHE A 215 18.75 24.93 -4.48
C PHE A 215 18.46 25.75 -3.21
N ASN A 216 17.38 26.50 -3.22
CA ASN A 216 16.96 27.31 -2.08
C ASN A 216 15.66 26.74 -1.51
N LYS A 217 15.82 25.81 -0.57
CA LYS A 217 14.72 25.11 0.10
C LYS A 217 14.19 25.93 1.26
N LYS A 218 12.88 26.20 1.22
CA LYS A 218 12.14 26.65 2.41
C LYS A 218 11.48 25.45 3.07
N TRP A 219 11.55 25.44 4.39
CA TRP A 219 11.01 24.37 5.22
C TRP A 219 9.98 24.95 6.18
N THR A 220 9.05 24.12 6.63
CA THR A 220 8.19 24.46 7.76
C THR A 220 9.03 24.72 9.01
N ASP A 221 8.45 25.44 9.96
CA ASP A 221 8.91 25.35 11.35
C ASP A 221 8.85 23.89 11.84
N PRO A 222 9.64 23.51 12.86
CA PRO A 222 9.54 22.17 13.45
C PRO A 222 8.10 21.85 13.86
N ILE A 223 7.57 20.73 13.37
CA ILE A 223 6.24 20.23 13.70
C ILE A 223 6.39 19.06 14.66
N ILE A 224 5.64 19.03 15.77
CA ILE A 224 5.60 17.87 16.69
C ILE A 224 5.06 16.65 15.92
N ALA A 225 5.91 15.64 15.74
CA ALA A 225 5.64 14.53 14.83
C ALA A 225 4.42 13.70 15.27
N LYS A 226 4.23 13.52 16.58
CA LYS A 226 3.09 12.81 17.15
C LYS A 226 1.77 13.53 16.88
N GLN A 227 1.74 14.86 17.06
CA GLN A 227 0.55 15.67 16.76
C GLN A 227 0.25 15.65 15.26
N PHE A 228 1.28 15.79 14.42
CA PHE A 228 1.14 15.67 12.97
C PHE A 228 0.54 14.32 12.55
N ALA A 229 1.06 13.22 13.10
CA ALA A 229 0.56 11.88 12.81
C ALA A 229 -0.91 11.72 13.23
N THR A 230 -1.27 12.16 14.45
CA THR A 230 -2.65 12.13 14.94
C THR A 230 -3.59 12.93 14.04
N GLU A 231 -3.19 14.14 13.65
CA GLU A 231 -3.99 15.01 12.78
C GLU A 231 -4.19 14.41 11.37
N MET A 232 -3.19 13.71 10.84
CA MET A 232 -3.30 13.02 9.56
C MET A 232 -4.24 11.81 9.59
N VAL A 233 -4.41 11.17 10.76
CA VAL A 233 -5.32 10.03 10.95
C VAL A 233 -6.72 10.51 11.32
N ARG A 234 -6.82 11.46 12.26
CA ARG A 234 -8.06 12.01 12.79
C ARG A 234 -8.04 13.52 12.58
N HIS A 235 -8.39 13.92 11.37
CA HIS A 235 -8.36 15.32 10.96
C HIS A 235 -9.33 16.18 11.78
N THR A 236 -8.83 17.30 12.27
CA THR A 236 -9.63 18.36 12.86
C THR A 236 -10.26 19.17 11.75
N TYR A 237 -11.53 18.90 11.47
CA TYR A 237 -12.29 19.62 10.47
C TYR A 237 -12.60 21.06 10.91
N ARG A 238 -12.83 21.93 9.93
CA ARG A 238 -13.28 23.32 10.18
C ARG A 238 -14.62 23.33 10.91
N ASP A 239 -14.86 24.37 11.71
CA ASP A 239 -16.13 24.55 12.43
C ASP A 239 -17.34 24.35 11.51
N GLY A 240 -18.30 23.54 11.98
CA GLY A 240 -19.50 23.15 11.24
C GLY A 240 -19.32 21.93 10.32
N TRP A 241 -18.13 21.35 10.23
CA TRP A 241 -17.86 20.12 9.49
C TRP A 241 -17.46 18.99 10.45
N SER A 242 -18.08 17.84 10.29
CA SER A 242 -17.69 16.60 10.98
C SER A 242 -17.92 15.42 10.05
N LEU A 243 -17.15 14.35 10.24
CA LEU A 243 -17.54 13.06 9.68
C LEU A 243 -18.73 12.50 10.46
N PRO A 244 -19.62 11.74 9.82
CA PRO A 244 -20.58 10.93 10.56
C PRO A 244 -19.84 9.92 11.44
N GLU A 245 -20.45 9.55 12.56
CA GLU A 245 -19.95 8.46 13.40
C GLU A 245 -19.78 7.19 12.55
N MET A 246 -18.70 6.45 12.81
CA MET A 246 -18.49 5.17 12.15
C MET A 246 -19.65 4.22 12.49
N PRO A 247 -20.16 3.44 11.53
CA PRO A 247 -21.17 2.43 11.82
C PRO A 247 -20.69 1.47 12.92
N ALA A 248 -21.56 1.20 13.89
CA ALA A 248 -21.29 0.24 14.97
C ALA A 248 -21.23 -1.20 14.47
#